data_AF-A0A7C1R8N7-F1
#
_entry.id   AF-A0A7C1R8N7-F1
#
_cell.length_a   1.000
_cell.length_b   1.000
_cell.length_c   1.000
_cell.angle_alpha   90.00
_cell.angle_beta   90.00
_cell.angle_gamma   90.00
#
_symmetry.space_group_name_H-M   'P 1'
#
loop_
_entity.id
_entity.type
_entity.pdbx_description
1 polymer ?
#
loop_
_entity_poly.entity_id
_entity_poly.type
_entity_poly.pdbx_seq_one_letter_code
_entity_poly.pdbx_strand_id
1 'polypeptide(L)'
;MDELYIKKVLDGDIDAFRYFVHQYKDRAYNIAFSVLKNEFDACDTVQEAFIIAFRKLGKFRGRSKFATWFYRIVINEALKSSKKTGKEKFFTDTRTNSVDPGHIEIKDNLSRDQQKYYIGLALQNIPSNEALTLTLFYIEEQTIEEIRQLTGWTESKIKVLLHRARKSMYHELNILLSTEKKTLY
;
A
#
# COMPACT_ATOMS: atom_id res chain seq x y z
N MET A 1 -8.66 -12.65 17.89
CA MET A 1 -7.97 -13.79 17.26
C MET A 1 -6.46 -13.61 17.27
N ASP A 2 -5.94 -12.48 16.80
CA ASP A 2 -4.48 -12.22 16.76
C ASP A 2 -3.78 -12.40 18.12
N GLU A 3 -4.35 -11.90 19.20
CA GLU A 3 -3.79 -12.03 20.57
C GLU A 3 -3.56 -13.48 21.00
N LEU A 4 -4.46 -14.40 20.61
CA LEU A 4 -4.33 -15.82 20.89
C LEU A 4 -3.10 -16.41 20.20
N TYR A 5 -2.94 -16.10 18.91
CA TYR A 5 -1.79 -16.57 18.13
C TYR A 5 -0.49 -15.91 18.56
N ILE A 6 -0.53 -14.65 19.00
CA ILE A 6 0.64 -13.97 19.59
C ILE A 6 1.09 -14.76 20.82
N LYS A 7 0.16 -15.05 21.74
CA LYS A 7 0.48 -15.80 22.96
C LYS A 7 1.10 -17.16 22.64
N LYS A 8 0.50 -17.93 21.73
CA LYS A 8 1.04 -19.23 21.29
C LYS A 8 2.48 -19.13 20.80
N VAL A 9 2.77 -18.16 19.93
CA VAL A 9 4.13 -17.95 19.41
C VAL A 9 5.11 -17.58 20.53
N LEU A 10 4.69 -16.74 21.49
CA LEU A 10 5.51 -16.38 22.64
C LEU A 10 5.73 -17.53 23.62
N ASP A 11 4.78 -18.46 23.71
CA ASP A 11 4.86 -19.68 24.52
C ASP A 11 5.69 -20.79 23.83
N GLY A 12 6.24 -20.53 22.63
CA GLY A 12 7.17 -21.41 21.92
C GLY A 12 6.57 -22.19 20.75
N ASP A 13 5.27 -22.03 20.46
CA ASP A 13 4.62 -22.62 19.28
C ASP A 13 4.96 -21.79 18.03
N ILE A 14 6.08 -22.11 17.39
CA ILE A 14 6.57 -21.39 16.20
C ILE A 14 5.59 -21.57 15.02
N ASP A 15 4.92 -22.71 14.91
CA ASP A 15 3.98 -23.00 13.83
C ASP A 15 2.74 -22.11 13.90
N ALA A 16 2.35 -21.65 15.10
CA ALA A 16 1.28 -20.67 15.26
C ALA A 16 1.54 -19.36 14.50
N PHE A 17 2.80 -19.04 14.15
CA PHE A 17 3.09 -17.84 13.37
C PHE A 17 2.55 -17.91 11.93
N ARG A 18 2.28 -19.10 11.40
CA ARG A 18 1.66 -19.30 10.07
C ARG A 18 0.33 -18.57 9.95
N TYR A 19 -0.42 -18.43 11.05
CA TYR A 19 -1.65 -17.63 11.07
C TYR A 19 -1.39 -16.20 10.54
N PHE A 20 -0.37 -15.51 11.04
CA PHE A 20 -0.07 -14.14 10.60
C PHE A 20 0.34 -14.11 9.13
N VAL A 21 1.13 -15.08 8.68
CA VAL A 21 1.51 -15.17 7.26
C VAL A 21 0.27 -15.31 6.38
N HIS A 22 -0.62 -16.24 6.70
CA HIS A 22 -1.85 -16.44 5.93
C HIS A 22 -2.78 -15.22 5.96
N GLN A 23 -2.91 -14.54 7.09
CA GLN A 23 -3.84 -13.41 7.23
C GLN A 23 -3.32 -12.12 6.59
N TYR A 24 -2.01 -11.86 6.61
CA TYR A 24 -1.47 -10.55 6.25
C TYR A 24 -0.62 -10.51 4.99
N LYS A 25 -0.27 -11.66 4.39
CA LYS A 25 0.65 -11.70 3.22
C LYS A 25 0.19 -10.82 2.05
N ASP A 26 -1.09 -10.89 1.68
CA ASP A 26 -1.59 -10.21 0.48
C ASP A 26 -1.67 -8.70 0.71
N ARG A 27 -2.06 -8.30 1.93
CA ARG A 27 -2.10 -6.90 2.36
C ARG A 27 -0.69 -6.30 2.46
N ALA A 28 0.24 -7.03 3.08
CA ALA A 28 1.64 -6.64 3.16
C ALA A 28 2.27 -6.51 1.76
N TYR A 29 1.95 -7.42 0.85
CA TYR A 29 2.35 -7.34 -0.54
C TYR A 29 1.83 -6.08 -1.21
N ASN A 30 0.53 -5.78 -1.10
CA ASN A 30 -0.06 -4.57 -1.68
C ASN A 30 0.62 -3.29 -1.15
N ILE A 31 0.90 -3.23 0.15
CA ILE A 31 1.62 -2.11 0.77
C ILE A 31 3.04 -2.00 0.19
N ALA A 32 3.82 -3.08 0.21
CA ALA A 32 5.19 -3.07 -0.31
C ALA A 32 5.23 -2.74 -1.81
N PHE A 33 4.29 -3.27 -2.59
CA PHE A 33 4.17 -3.03 -4.02
C PHE A 33 3.80 -1.58 -4.34
N SER A 34 2.94 -0.94 -3.54
CA SER A 34 2.60 0.49 -3.70
C SER A 34 3.82 1.41 -3.58
N VAL A 35 4.84 0.97 -2.84
CA VAL A 35 6.10 1.68 -2.63
C VAL A 35 7.09 1.35 -3.75
N LEU A 36 7.34 0.05 -3.98
CA LEU A 36 8.46 -0.45 -4.79
C LEU A 36 8.14 -0.59 -6.29
N LYS A 37 6.87 -0.78 -6.63
CA LYS A 37 6.35 -0.99 -7.99
C LYS A 37 7.10 -2.07 -8.77
N ASN A 38 7.56 -3.09 -8.07
CA ASN A 38 8.25 -4.23 -8.62
C ASN A 38 7.87 -5.45 -7.78
N GLU A 39 7.40 -6.51 -8.45
CA GLU A 39 6.84 -7.68 -7.79
C GLU A 39 7.90 -8.45 -7.01
N PHE A 40 9.10 -8.62 -7.58
CA PHE A 40 10.21 -9.32 -6.92
C PHE A 40 10.68 -8.58 -5.67
N ASP A 41 10.93 -7.27 -5.80
CA ASP A 41 11.33 -6.43 -4.66
C ASP A 41 10.24 -6.44 -3.56
N ALA A 42 8.96 -6.42 -3.94
CA ALA A 42 7.84 -6.45 -3.00
C ALA A 42 7.73 -7.80 -2.26
N CYS A 43 7.82 -8.92 -2.98
CA CYS A 43 7.81 -10.25 -2.38
C CYS A 43 8.97 -10.44 -1.39
N ASP A 44 10.19 -10.07 -1.79
CA ASP A 44 11.38 -10.15 -0.94
C ASP A 44 11.22 -9.29 0.32
N THR A 45 10.72 -8.06 0.15
CA THR A 45 10.44 -7.14 1.27
C THR A 45 9.41 -7.72 2.24
N VAL A 46 8.34 -8.34 1.75
CA VAL A 46 7.31 -8.96 2.61
C VAL A 46 7.88 -10.14 3.38
N GLN A 47 8.68 -10.98 2.72
CA GLN A 47 9.34 -12.10 3.37
C GLN A 47 10.24 -11.62 4.52
N GLU A 48 11.11 -10.65 4.26
CA GLU A 48 11.99 -10.07 5.28
C GLU A 48 11.18 -9.41 6.40
N ALA A 49 10.09 -8.71 6.07
CA ALA A 49 9.20 -8.11 7.06
C ALA A 49 8.57 -9.15 7.99
N PHE A 50 8.15 -10.31 7.50
CA PHE A 50 7.65 -11.40 8.33
C PHE A 50 8.74 -12.00 9.24
N ILE A 51 9.97 -12.16 8.73
CA ILE A 51 11.11 -12.63 9.53
C ILE A 51 11.41 -11.65 10.67
N ILE A 52 11.43 -10.35 10.36
CA ILE A 52 11.62 -9.29 11.35
C ILE A 52 10.47 -9.28 12.36
N ALA A 53 9.23 -9.42 11.91
CA ALA A 53 8.05 -9.47 12.76
C ALA A 53 8.11 -10.65 13.73
N PHE A 54 8.46 -11.84 13.25
CA PHE A 54 8.65 -13.03 14.09
C PHE A 54 9.72 -12.76 15.17
N ARG A 55 10.91 -12.27 14.78
CA ARG A 55 12.01 -11.95 15.70
C ARG A 55 11.66 -10.86 16.72
N LYS A 56 10.79 -9.91 16.35
CA LYS A 56 10.40 -8.78 17.20
C LYS A 56 9.08 -9.00 17.93
N LEU A 57 8.41 -10.13 17.75
CA LEU A 57 7.08 -10.37 18.31
C LEU A 57 7.08 -10.26 19.84
N GLY A 58 8.13 -10.73 20.53
CA GLY A 58 8.28 -10.57 21.97
C GLY A 58 8.39 -9.12 22.47
N LYS A 59 8.67 -8.17 21.57
CA LYS A 59 8.68 -6.73 21.88
C LYS A 59 7.34 -6.05 21.57
N PHE A 60 6.38 -6.76 20.98
CA PHE A 60 5.05 -6.22 20.72
C PHE A 60 4.28 -6.09 22.04
N ARG A 61 3.95 -4.85 22.41
CA ARG A 61 3.31 -4.52 23.71
C ARG A 61 1.79 -4.39 23.63
N GLY A 62 1.16 -4.73 22.51
CA GLY A 62 -0.30 -4.63 22.34
C GLY A 62 -0.89 -3.21 22.39
N ARG A 63 -0.06 -2.17 22.20
CA ARG A 63 -0.52 -0.76 22.21
C ARG A 63 -1.25 -0.34 20.92
N SER A 64 -1.22 -1.18 19.90
CA SER A 64 -1.92 -1.03 18.62
C SER A 64 -2.36 -2.40 18.15
N LYS A 65 -3.18 -2.46 17.08
CA LYS A 65 -3.44 -3.74 16.39
C LYS A 65 -2.12 -4.34 15.87
N PHE A 66 -2.05 -5.67 15.81
CA PHE A 66 -0.91 -6.37 15.21
C PHE A 66 -0.69 -5.90 13.76
N ALA A 67 -1.77 -5.78 12.98
CA ALA A 67 -1.72 -5.31 11.60
C ALA A 67 -0.98 -3.97 11.48
N THR A 68 -1.35 -2.95 12.26
CA THR A 68 -0.69 -1.64 12.25
C THR A 68 0.79 -1.74 12.63
N TRP A 69 1.13 -2.55 13.63
CA TRP A 69 2.52 -2.76 14.01
C TRP A 69 3.33 -3.46 12.89
N PHE A 70 2.74 -4.47 12.27
CA PHE A 70 3.36 -5.21 11.18
C PHE A 70 3.51 -4.36 9.91
N TYR A 71 2.50 -3.58 9.54
CA TYR A 71 2.57 -2.68 8.39
C TYR A 71 3.65 -1.62 8.55
N ARG A 72 3.94 -1.19 9.77
CA ARG A 72 5.10 -0.32 10.03
C ARG A 72 6.42 -1.00 9.64
N ILE A 73 6.57 -2.29 9.93
CA ILE A 73 7.75 -3.07 9.54
C ILE A 73 7.82 -3.15 8.01
N VAL A 74 6.71 -3.49 7.36
CA VAL A 74 6.61 -3.60 5.89
C VAL A 74 7.00 -2.28 5.20
N ILE A 75 6.43 -1.16 5.64
CA ILE A 75 6.72 0.17 5.06
C ILE A 75 8.19 0.54 5.25
N ASN A 76 8.75 0.28 6.44
CA ASN A 76 10.16 0.58 6.70
C ASN A 76 11.10 -0.22 5.79
N GLU A 77 10.86 -1.52 5.64
CA GLU A 77 11.69 -2.35 4.74
C GLU A 77 11.47 -1.97 3.27
N ALA A 78 10.25 -1.63 2.85
CA ALA A 78 9.97 -1.17 1.50
C ALA A 78 10.69 0.16 1.18
N LEU A 79 10.65 1.12 2.10
CA LEU A 79 11.35 2.40 1.94
C LEU A 79 12.87 2.22 1.92
N LYS A 80 13.40 1.29 2.73
CA LYS A 80 14.83 0.94 2.75
C LYS A 80 15.25 0.28 1.43
N SER A 81 14.47 -0.68 0.93
CA SER A 81 14.71 -1.34 -0.35
C SER A 81 14.65 -0.35 -1.51
N SER A 82 13.68 0.57 -1.51
CA SER A 82 13.58 1.60 -2.55
C SER A 82 14.81 2.50 -2.63
N LYS A 83 15.45 2.82 -1.49
CA LYS A 83 16.68 3.63 -1.47
C LYS A 83 17.85 2.88 -2.12
N LYS A 84 17.94 1.57 -1.90
CA LYS A 84 19.00 0.72 -2.44
C LYS A 84 18.94 0.62 -3.98
N THR A 85 17.73 0.61 -4.54
CA THR A 85 17.52 0.47 -5.99
C THR A 85 17.58 1.82 -6.75
N GLY A 86 17.87 2.93 -6.07
CA GLY A 86 17.93 4.26 -6.70
C GLY A 86 16.59 4.75 -7.26
N LYS A 87 15.47 4.09 -6.93
CA LYS A 87 14.12 4.46 -7.36
C LYS A 87 13.56 5.65 -6.56
N GLU A 88 14.41 6.59 -6.13
CA GLU A 88 14.04 7.78 -5.37
C GLU A 88 13.17 8.74 -6.20
N LYS A 89 11.92 8.37 -6.47
CA LYS A 89 10.81 9.31 -6.69
C LYS A 89 10.05 9.55 -5.39
N PHE A 90 10.68 9.30 -4.24
CA PHE A 90 10.09 9.52 -2.92
C PHE A 90 10.10 10.99 -2.49
N PHE A 91 10.90 11.84 -3.15
CA PHE A 91 11.12 13.24 -2.75
C PHE A 91 10.99 14.29 -3.87
N THR A 92 10.74 13.92 -5.12
CA THR A 92 10.53 14.91 -6.20
C THR A 92 9.05 15.28 -6.32
N ASP A 93 8.64 16.23 -5.47
CA ASP A 93 7.44 17.04 -5.67
C ASP A 93 7.68 18.00 -6.85
N THR A 94 7.60 17.49 -8.09
CA THR A 94 7.66 18.30 -9.31
C THR A 94 6.62 17.84 -10.32
N ARG A 95 5.34 17.86 -9.93
CA ARG A 95 4.23 17.95 -10.89
C ARG A 95 3.19 18.96 -10.38
N THR A 96 3.49 20.24 -10.57
CA THR A 96 2.47 21.29 -10.68
C THR A 96 1.75 21.11 -12.02
N ASN A 97 0.80 20.18 -12.11
CA ASN A 97 -0.21 20.24 -13.14
C ASN A 97 -1.58 20.19 -12.45
N SER A 98 -2.14 21.39 -12.28
CA SER A 98 -3.54 21.61 -11.96
C SER A 98 -4.37 21.14 -13.15
N VAL A 99 -4.72 19.87 -13.20
CA VAL A 99 -5.72 19.38 -14.16
C VAL A 99 -7.08 19.45 -13.48
N ASP A 100 -7.95 20.27 -14.05
CA ASP A 100 -9.36 20.40 -13.66
C ASP A 100 -10.09 19.10 -14.03
N PRO A 101 -10.75 18.40 -13.09
CA PRO A 101 -11.45 17.18 -13.42
C PRO A 101 -12.78 17.54 -14.09
N GLY A 102 -12.81 17.54 -15.41
CA GLY A 102 -14.07 17.50 -16.16
C GLY A 102 -14.92 16.31 -15.72
N HIS A 103 -16.23 16.49 -15.67
CA HIS A 103 -17.21 15.45 -15.34
C HIS A 103 -17.11 14.26 -16.32
N ILE A 104 -17.21 13.04 -15.82
CA ILE A 104 -17.33 11.84 -16.65
C ILE A 104 -18.70 11.20 -16.42
N GLU A 105 -19.38 10.94 -17.52
CA GLU A 105 -20.37 9.86 -17.60
C GLU A 105 -19.61 8.53 -17.70
N ILE A 106 -19.39 7.85 -16.56
CA ILE A 106 -18.87 6.47 -16.58
C ILE A 106 -20.06 5.58 -16.92
N LYS A 107 -20.47 5.56 -18.18
CA LYS A 107 -21.30 4.48 -18.72
C LYS A 107 -20.35 3.41 -19.22
N ASP A 108 -19.97 2.44 -18.38
CA ASP A 108 -19.40 1.17 -18.86
C ASP A 108 -19.60 0.02 -17.86
N ASN A 109 -20.16 -1.08 -18.37
CA ASN A 109 -20.41 -2.35 -17.68
C ASN A 109 -19.11 -3.16 -17.52
N LEU A 110 -18.10 -2.62 -16.83
CA LEU A 110 -16.87 -3.38 -16.55
C LEU A 110 -17.14 -4.50 -15.54
N SER A 111 -16.62 -5.70 -15.82
CA SER A 111 -16.60 -6.79 -14.84
C SER A 111 -15.72 -6.42 -13.63
N ARG A 112 -15.95 -7.06 -12.49
CA ARG A 112 -15.15 -6.84 -11.27
C ARG A 112 -13.66 -7.10 -11.49
N ASP A 113 -13.31 -8.07 -12.33
CA ASP A 113 -11.91 -8.42 -12.58
C ASP A 113 -11.22 -7.38 -13.47
N GLN A 114 -11.93 -6.85 -14.47
CA GLN A 114 -11.44 -5.70 -15.26
C GLN A 114 -11.25 -4.45 -14.40
N GLN A 115 -12.17 -4.17 -13.48
CA GLN A 115 -12.03 -3.05 -12.54
C GLN A 115 -10.77 -3.20 -11.68
N LYS A 116 -10.54 -4.39 -11.11
CA LYS A 116 -9.33 -4.68 -10.33
C LYS A 116 -8.06 -4.52 -11.14
N TYR A 117 -8.06 -4.99 -12.39
CA TYR A 117 -6.94 -4.86 -13.30
C TYR A 117 -6.58 -3.39 -13.55
N TYR A 118 -7.57 -2.55 -13.90
CA TYR A 118 -7.33 -1.14 -14.15
C TYR A 118 -6.93 -0.36 -12.90
N ILE A 119 -7.51 -0.69 -11.74
CA ILE A 119 -7.09 -0.11 -10.46
C ILE A 119 -5.62 -0.46 -10.18
N GLY A 120 -5.23 -1.72 -10.39
CA GLY A 120 -3.84 -2.17 -10.23
C GLY A 120 -2.87 -1.40 -11.13
N LEU A 121 -3.21 -1.26 -12.41
CA LEU A 121 -2.41 -0.48 -13.37
C LEU A 121 -2.31 1.01 -12.98
N ALA A 122 -3.42 1.64 -12.62
CA ALA A 122 -3.43 3.04 -12.22
C ALA A 122 -2.56 3.27 -10.97
N LEU A 123 -2.63 2.38 -9.97
CA LEU A 123 -1.77 2.44 -8.79
C LEU A 123 -0.28 2.29 -9.11
N GLN A 124 0.07 1.52 -10.15
CA GLN A 124 1.46 1.42 -10.64
C GLN A 124 1.95 2.71 -11.30
N ASN A 125 1.07 3.47 -11.94
CA ASN A 125 1.44 4.67 -12.69
C ASN A 125 1.52 5.95 -11.84
N ILE A 126 0.69 6.08 -10.79
CA ILE A 126 0.72 7.26 -9.91
C ILE A 126 1.94 7.27 -8.97
N PRO A 127 2.41 8.41 -8.45
CA PRO A 127 3.56 8.48 -7.55
C PRO A 127 3.47 7.53 -6.34
N SER A 128 4.58 6.92 -5.90
CA SER A 128 4.57 5.90 -4.83
C SER A 128 3.99 6.42 -3.51
N ASN A 129 4.22 7.69 -3.15
CA ASN A 129 3.62 8.29 -1.94
C ASN A 129 2.08 8.38 -2.06
N GLU A 130 1.57 8.66 -3.26
CA GLU A 130 0.13 8.73 -3.52
C GLU A 130 -0.50 7.33 -3.50
N ALA A 131 0.14 6.35 -4.17
CA ALA A 131 -0.28 4.95 -4.16
C ALA A 131 -0.29 4.36 -2.74
N LEU A 132 0.77 4.60 -1.97
CA LEU A 132 0.85 4.15 -0.57
C LEU A 132 -0.26 4.78 0.27
N THR A 133 -0.52 6.09 0.10
CA THR A 133 -1.56 6.78 0.87
C THR A 133 -2.95 6.22 0.54
N LEU A 134 -3.27 5.96 -0.73
CA LEU A 134 -4.54 5.35 -1.13
C LEU A 134 -4.66 3.92 -0.59
N THR A 135 -3.60 3.14 -0.68
CA THR A 135 -3.57 1.75 -0.19
C THR A 135 -3.84 1.72 1.31
N LEU A 136 -3.13 2.53 2.10
CA LEU A 136 -3.32 2.56 3.55
C LEU A 136 -4.72 3.05 3.94
N PHE A 137 -5.25 4.06 3.27
CA PHE A 137 -6.53 4.67 3.67
C PHE A 137 -7.75 3.87 3.20
N TYR A 138 -7.78 3.43 1.94
CA TYR A 138 -8.97 2.80 1.35
C TYR A 138 -8.94 1.27 1.36
N ILE A 139 -7.76 0.65 1.27
CA ILE A 139 -7.63 -0.81 1.22
C ILE A 139 -7.41 -1.36 2.63
N GLU A 140 -6.52 -0.71 3.38
CA GLU A 140 -6.18 -1.13 4.74
C GLU A 140 -6.99 -0.42 5.83
N GLU A 141 -7.92 0.46 5.44
CA GLU A 141 -8.84 1.19 6.32
C GLU A 141 -8.15 1.89 7.51
N GLN A 142 -6.89 2.31 7.32
CA GLN A 142 -6.13 2.99 8.36
C GLN A 142 -6.65 4.40 8.56
N THR A 143 -6.80 4.79 9.82
CA THR A 143 -7.09 6.17 10.19
C THR A 143 -5.94 7.10 9.83
N ILE A 144 -6.20 8.39 9.69
CA ILE A 144 -5.15 9.39 9.42
C ILE A 144 -4.06 9.36 10.51
N GLU A 145 -4.44 9.12 11.76
CA GLU A 145 -3.50 9.00 12.88
C GLU A 145 -2.63 7.74 12.77
N GLU A 146 -3.20 6.59 12.35
CA GLU A 146 -2.41 5.38 12.10
C GLU A 146 -1.45 5.59 10.92
N ILE A 147 -1.91 6.21 9.81
CA ILE A 147 -1.04 6.54 8.67
C ILE A 147 0.10 7.46 9.11
N ARG A 148 -0.17 8.44 9.99
CA ARG A 148 0.84 9.32 10.60
C ARG A 148 1.90 8.51 11.35
N GLN A 149 1.49 7.53 12.15
CA GLN A 149 2.38 6.67 12.92
C GLN A 149 3.18 5.69 12.04
N LEU A 150 2.58 5.21 10.95
CA LEU A 150 3.17 4.30 9.98
C LEU A 150 4.23 4.99 9.12
N THR A 151 3.94 6.19 8.63
CA THR A 151 4.75 6.89 7.62
C THR A 151 5.64 8.00 8.19
N GLY A 152 5.31 8.53 9.37
CA GLY A 152 5.98 9.70 9.96
C GLY A 152 5.59 11.03 9.31
N TRP A 153 4.63 11.05 8.39
CA TRP A 153 4.14 12.29 7.76
C TRP A 153 3.26 13.10 8.70
N THR A 154 3.11 14.41 8.44
CA THR A 154 2.12 15.24 9.16
C THR A 154 0.70 14.95 8.66
N GLU A 155 -0.30 15.18 9.50
CA GLU A 155 -1.71 15.06 9.11
C GLU A 155 -2.03 15.93 7.87
N SER A 156 -1.54 17.17 7.83
CA SER A 156 -1.70 18.06 6.68
C SER A 156 -1.11 17.46 5.40
N LYS A 157 0.08 16.85 5.48
CA LYS A 157 0.71 16.17 4.33
C LYS A 157 -0.15 14.98 3.86
N ILE A 158 -0.70 14.18 4.78
CA ILE A 158 -1.55 13.04 4.45
C ILE A 158 -2.83 13.51 3.73
N LYS A 159 -3.49 14.57 4.22
CA LYS A 159 -4.70 15.13 3.59
C LYS A 159 -4.42 15.65 2.17
N VAL A 160 -3.30 16.37 2.00
CA VAL A 160 -2.87 16.86 0.68
C VAL A 160 -2.55 15.68 -0.25
N LEU A 161 -1.84 14.66 0.23
CA LEU A 161 -1.55 13.45 -0.54
C LEU A 161 -2.83 12.70 -0.93
N LEU A 162 -3.79 12.52 -0.03
CA LEU A 162 -5.07 11.89 -0.35
C LEU A 162 -5.82 12.63 -1.45
N HIS A 163 -5.88 13.97 -1.36
CA HIS A 163 -6.52 14.78 -2.38
C HIS A 163 -5.82 14.66 -3.73
N ARG A 164 -4.49 14.77 -3.76
CA ARG A 164 -3.68 14.62 -4.99
C ARG A 164 -3.81 13.21 -5.57
N ALA A 165 -3.67 12.19 -4.73
CA ALA A 165 -3.73 10.79 -5.14
C ALA A 165 -5.08 10.43 -5.78
N ARG A 166 -6.20 10.94 -5.26
CA ARG A 166 -7.52 10.76 -5.89
C ARG A 166 -7.58 11.38 -7.28
N LYS A 167 -6.99 12.57 -7.47
CA LYS A 167 -6.92 13.23 -8.78
C LYS A 167 -6.02 12.47 -9.76
N SER A 168 -4.84 12.03 -9.32
CA SER A 168 -3.93 11.22 -10.13
C SER A 168 -4.57 9.90 -10.53
N MET A 169 -5.24 9.23 -9.60
CA MET A 169 -5.96 7.99 -9.85
C MET A 169 -7.07 8.19 -10.89
N TYR A 170 -7.86 9.26 -10.75
CA TYR A 170 -8.88 9.63 -11.71
C TYR A 170 -8.29 9.86 -13.11
N HIS A 171 -7.22 10.65 -13.20
CA HIS A 171 -6.56 10.94 -14.46
C HIS A 171 -6.01 9.69 -15.15
N GLU A 172 -5.31 8.82 -14.41
CA GLU A 172 -4.76 7.57 -14.95
C GLU A 172 -5.86 6.61 -15.42
N LEU A 173 -6.93 6.43 -14.63
CA LEU A 173 -8.06 5.61 -15.04
C LEU A 173 -8.71 6.13 -16.34
N ASN A 174 -8.80 7.45 -16.52
CA ASN A 174 -9.33 8.03 -17.75
C ASN A 174 -8.47 7.72 -18.96
N ILE A 175 -7.14 7.80 -18.83
CA ILE A 175 -6.22 7.47 -19.91
C ILE A 175 -6.34 5.99 -20.27
N LEU A 176 -6.35 5.10 -19.27
CA LEU A 176 -6.41 3.65 -19.48
C LEU A 176 -7.72 3.24 -20.17
N LEU A 177 -8.86 3.72 -19.66
CA LEU A 177 -10.18 3.37 -20.19
C LEU A 177 -10.48 4.01 -21.56
N SER A 178 -9.94 5.20 -21.84
CA SER A 178 -10.09 5.84 -23.15
C SER A 178 -9.20 5.21 -24.23
N THR A 179 -8.06 4.64 -23.85
CA THR A 179 -7.15 3.96 -24.77
C THR A 179 -7.73 2.62 -25.23
N GLU A 180 -8.39 1.86 -24.35
CA GLU A 180 -9.07 0.62 -24.73
C GLU A 180 -10.18 0.85 -25.77
N LYS A 181 -10.95 1.95 -25.65
CA LYS A 181 -11.97 2.34 -26.63
C LYS A 181 -11.40 2.63 -28.02
N LYS A 182 -10.11 2.97 -28.17
CA LYS A 182 -9.48 3.22 -29.47
C LYS A 182 -8.91 1.96 -30.13
N THR A 183 -8.69 0.89 -29.36
CA THR A 183 -8.11 -0.37 -29.88
C THR A 183 -9.19 -1.36 -30.33
N LEU A 184 -10.45 -1.13 -29.92
CA LEU A 184 -11.61 -1.97 -30.23
C LEU A 184 -12.46 -1.47 -31.42
N TYR A 185 -12.03 -0.40 -32.10
CA TYR A 185 -12.62 0.14 -33.33
C TYR A 185 -11.52 0.40 -34.35
#